data_AF-A0A0P1A8S6-F1
#
_entry.id   AF-A0A0P1A8S6-F1
#
_cell.length_a   1.000
_cell.length_b   1.000
_cell.length_c   1.000
_cell.angle_alpha   90.00
_cell.angle_beta   90.00
_cell.angle_gamma   90.00
#
_symmetry.space_group_name_H-M   'P 1'
#
loop_
_entity.id
_entity.type
_entity.pdbx_description
1 polymer ?
#
loop_
_entity_poly.entity_id
_entity_poly.type
_entity_poly.pdbx_seq_one_letter_code
_entity_poly.pdbx_strand_id
1 'polypeptide(L)'
;MTELRVSENFPSAPKACENVANKFFACFYEHGKQQAGKSDTEVGNVALEKCKDMLLAYNTCNLIAHVNSDAAKLDLRGDNVVVAIVRGT
;
A
#
# COMPACT_ATOMS: atom_id res chain seq x y z
N MET A 1 1.50 -21.30 -1.22
CA MET A 1 1.11 -20.24 -0.28
C MET A 1 1.69 -18.94 -0.79
N THR A 2 0.85 -17.95 -1.08
CA THR A 2 1.32 -16.60 -1.39
C THR A 2 1.75 -15.96 -0.08
N GLU A 3 3.03 -15.67 0.10
CA GLU A 3 3.55 -15.04 1.31
C GLU A 3 2.96 -13.63 1.44
N LEU A 4 2.35 -13.30 2.59
CA LEU A 4 1.89 -11.95 2.88
C LEU A 4 3.11 -11.05 3.08
N ARG A 5 3.32 -10.10 2.16
CA ARG A 5 4.40 -9.10 2.24
C ARG A 5 3.84 -7.69 2.22
N VAL A 6 4.49 -6.80 2.94
CA VAL A 6 4.24 -5.35 2.84
C VAL A 6 4.84 -4.78 1.55
N SER A 7 4.32 -3.64 1.12
CA SER A 7 4.91 -2.84 0.04
C SER A 7 6.38 -2.53 0.30
N GLU A 8 7.19 -2.46 -0.76
CA GLU A 8 8.60 -2.08 -0.70
C GLU A 8 8.84 -0.68 -0.09
N ASN A 9 7.81 0.17 -0.07
CA ASN A 9 7.86 1.51 0.49
C ASN A 9 7.52 1.59 1.98
N PHE A 10 7.22 0.46 2.62
CA PHE A 10 6.93 0.38 4.04
C PHE A 10 8.11 0.92 4.88
N PRO A 11 7.86 1.66 5.98
CA PRO A 11 6.57 1.98 6.60
C PRO A 11 5.91 3.26 6.04
N SER A 12 6.39 3.80 4.94
CA SER A 12 5.85 5.04 4.37
C SER A 12 4.57 4.77 3.56
N ALA A 13 3.78 5.82 3.38
CA ALA A 13 2.62 5.82 2.49
C ALA A 13 2.49 7.18 1.82
N PRO A 14 2.10 7.26 0.54
CA PRO A 14 1.69 8.52 -0.08
C PRO A 14 0.54 9.16 0.69
N LYS A 15 0.45 10.50 0.72
CA LYS A 15 -0.63 11.22 1.43
C LYS A 15 -2.02 10.75 1.03
N ALA A 16 -2.24 10.43 -0.25
CA ALA A 16 -3.51 9.90 -0.74
C ALA A 16 -3.92 8.57 -0.09
N CYS A 17 -2.95 7.81 0.45
CA CYS A 17 -3.15 6.51 1.10
C CYS A 17 -3.15 6.58 2.63
N GLU A 18 -3.03 7.77 3.24
CA GLU A 18 -2.86 7.93 4.70
C GLU A 18 -3.97 7.22 5.50
N ASN A 19 -5.24 7.38 5.11
CA ASN A 19 -6.35 6.73 5.79
C ASN A 19 -6.30 5.20 5.73
N VAL A 20 -5.84 4.63 4.62
CA VAL A 20 -5.70 3.17 4.46
C VAL A 20 -4.50 2.67 5.24
N ALA A 21 -3.39 3.40 5.20
CA ALA A 21 -2.18 3.11 5.96
C ALA A 21 -2.44 3.12 7.48
N ASN A 22 -3.15 4.13 7.99
CA ASN A 22 -3.48 4.24 9.41
C ASN A 22 -4.31 3.04 9.91
N LYS A 23 -5.24 2.52 9.10
CA LYS A 23 -6.00 1.32 9.46
C LYS A 23 -5.10 0.09 9.54
N PHE A 24 -4.24 -0.12 8.54
CA PHE A 24 -3.29 -1.22 8.55
C PHE A 24 -2.33 -1.13 9.74
N PHE A 25 -1.72 0.04 9.98
CA PHE A 25 -0.77 0.22 11.08
C PHE A 25 -1.42 0.08 12.46
N ALA A 26 -2.66 0.56 12.64
CA ALA A 26 -3.40 0.35 13.88
C ALA A 26 -3.62 -1.15 14.16
N CYS A 27 -4.12 -1.90 13.17
CA CYS A 27 -4.32 -3.35 13.29
C CYS A 27 -2.98 -4.08 13.54
N PHE A 28 -1.95 -3.74 12.76
CA PHE A 28 -0.64 -4.36 12.86
C PHE A 28 0.01 -4.07 14.21
N TYR A 29 -0.13 -2.87 14.75
CA TYR A 29 0.36 -2.52 16.09
C TYR A 29 -0.38 -3.30 17.18
N GLU A 30 -1.71 -3.42 17.08
CA GLU A 30 -2.52 -4.14 18.07
C GLU A 30 -2.13 -5.63 18.14
N HIS A 31 -1.92 -6.28 17.00
CA HIS A 31 -1.67 -7.72 16.93
C HIS A 31 -0.19 -8.11 16.82
N GLY A 32 0.68 -7.18 16.40
CA GLY A 32 2.11 -7.39 16.17
C GLY A 32 3.00 -6.87 17.29
N LYS A 33 2.42 -6.39 18.39
CA LYS A 33 3.18 -5.86 19.53
C LYS A 33 4.02 -6.95 20.19
N GLN A 34 5.34 -6.82 20.07
CA GLN A 34 6.29 -7.71 20.73
C GLN A 34 6.47 -7.33 22.21
N GLN A 35 6.72 -8.33 23.06
CA GLN A 35 7.09 -8.08 24.46
C GLN A 35 8.49 -7.44 24.53
N ALA A 36 8.68 -6.51 25.46
CA ALA A 36 9.98 -5.84 25.63
C ALA A 36 11.11 -6.86 25.84
N GLY A 37 12.17 -6.75 25.06
CA GLY A 37 13.34 -7.63 25.13
C GLY A 37 13.17 -9.00 24.46
N LYS A 38 12.03 -9.28 23.80
CA LYS A 38 11.83 -10.51 23.01
C LYS A 38 11.52 -10.17 21.56
N SER A 39 12.40 -10.63 20.66
CA SER A 39 12.10 -10.65 19.23
C SER A 39 11.43 -11.98 18.89
N ASP A 40 10.15 -11.91 18.54
CA ASP A 40 9.35 -13.04 18.09
C ASP A 40 8.81 -12.73 16.68
N THR A 41 9.42 -13.33 15.67
CA THR A 41 9.06 -13.13 14.26
C THR A 41 7.67 -13.70 13.96
N GLU A 42 7.20 -14.68 14.72
CA GLU A 42 5.91 -15.32 14.50
C GLU A 42 4.76 -14.37 14.86
N VAL A 43 4.95 -13.51 15.87
CA VAL A 43 4.00 -12.43 16.21
C VAL A 43 3.77 -11.49 15.03
N GLY A 44 4.83 -11.16 14.28
CA GLY A 44 4.72 -10.35 13.06
C GLY A 44 3.91 -11.05 11.97
N ASN A 45 4.16 -12.35 11.73
CA ASN A 45 3.42 -13.13 10.74
C ASN A 45 1.94 -13.28 11.12
N VAL A 46 1.65 -13.53 12.39
CA VAL A 46 0.27 -13.60 12.91
C VAL A 46 -0.45 -12.27 12.74
N ALA A 47 0.24 -11.14 12.96
CA ALA A 47 -0.32 -9.82 12.72
C ALA A 47 -0.63 -9.58 11.24
N LEU A 48 0.26 -10.00 10.31
CA LEU A 48 0.00 -9.90 8.87
C LEU A 48 -1.24 -10.70 8.46
N GLU A 49 -1.40 -11.93 8.97
CA GLU A 49 -2.57 -12.77 8.69
C GLU A 49 -3.86 -12.16 9.26
N LYS A 50 -3.84 -11.67 10.51
CA LYS A 50 -5.00 -11.01 11.12
C LYS A 50 -5.40 -9.71 10.43
N CYS A 51 -4.42 -8.99 9.89
CA CYS A 51 -4.61 -7.69 9.25
C CYS A 51 -4.63 -7.79 7.71
N LYS A 52 -4.80 -8.99 7.14
CA LYS A 52 -4.61 -9.27 5.71
C LYS A 52 -5.44 -8.36 4.79
N ASP A 53 -6.70 -8.11 5.11
CA ASP A 53 -7.55 -7.27 4.26
C ASP A 53 -7.05 -5.81 4.24
N MET A 54 -6.59 -5.31 5.39
CA MET A 54 -6.01 -3.96 5.50
C MET A 54 -4.64 -3.88 4.83
N LEU A 55 -3.84 -4.94 4.94
CA LEU A 55 -2.56 -5.09 4.26
C LEU A 55 -2.73 -5.04 2.74
N LEU A 56 -3.71 -5.78 2.19
CA LEU A 56 -4.02 -5.77 0.76
C LEU A 56 -4.43 -4.37 0.31
N ALA A 57 -5.33 -3.71 1.05
CA ALA A 57 -5.74 -2.35 0.73
C ALA A 57 -4.57 -1.36 0.77
N TYR A 58 -3.70 -1.44 1.78
CA TYR A 58 -2.50 -0.62 1.89
C TYR A 58 -1.55 -0.84 0.70
N ASN A 59 -1.26 -2.09 0.38
CA ASN A 59 -0.36 -2.45 -0.74
C ASN A 59 -0.93 -1.99 -2.08
N THR A 60 -2.23 -2.21 -2.33
CA THR A 60 -2.90 -1.75 -3.54
C THR A 60 -2.86 -0.23 -3.65
N CYS A 61 -3.11 0.51 -2.57
CA CYS A 61 -3.06 1.96 -2.60
C CYS A 61 -1.63 2.46 -2.91
N ASN A 62 -0.60 1.88 -2.30
CA ASN A 62 0.79 2.21 -2.60
C ASN A 62 1.13 1.93 -4.07
N LEU A 63 0.79 0.74 -4.58
CA LEU A 63 1.02 0.39 -5.99
C LEU A 63 0.38 1.42 -6.92
N ILE A 64 -0.91 1.73 -6.71
CA ILE A 64 -1.66 2.70 -7.51
C ILE A 64 -1.03 4.09 -7.40
N ALA A 65 -0.69 4.55 -6.21
CA ALA A 65 -0.13 5.89 -6.01
C ALA A 65 1.26 6.04 -6.65
N HIS A 66 2.08 5.00 -6.67
CA HIS A 66 3.37 5.02 -7.37
C HIS A 66 3.20 4.91 -8.90
N VAL A 67 2.37 3.98 -9.40
CA VAL A 67 2.07 3.87 -10.83
C VAL A 67 1.42 5.15 -11.38
N ASN A 68 0.50 5.78 -10.64
CA ASN A 68 -0.08 7.06 -11.05
C ASN A 68 0.90 8.23 -10.90
N SER A 69 1.87 8.16 -9.99
CA SER A 69 2.97 9.13 -9.95
C SER A 69 3.90 8.98 -11.16
N ASP A 70 4.09 7.76 -11.67
CA ASP A 70 4.85 7.50 -12.90
C ASP A 70 4.07 7.89 -14.17
N ALA A 71 2.75 7.65 -14.20
CA ALA A 71 1.87 8.12 -15.28
C ALA A 71 1.77 9.65 -15.32
N ALA A 72 1.67 10.31 -14.16
CA ALA A 72 1.71 11.77 -14.05
C ALA A 72 3.10 12.35 -14.43
N LYS A 73 4.17 11.56 -14.31
CA LYS A 73 5.50 11.97 -14.79
C LYS A 73 5.64 11.87 -16.31
N LEU A 74 4.86 10.98 -16.94
CA LEU A 74 4.81 10.86 -18.41
C LEU A 74 4.00 11.99 -19.06
N ASP A 75 3.01 12.56 -18.37
CA ASP A 75 2.18 13.68 -18.89
C ASP A 75 2.89 15.05 -18.89
N LEU A 76 4.02 15.19 -18.18
CA LEU A 76 4.76 16.45 -18.07
C LEU A 76 5.92 16.62 -19.07
N ARG A 77 6.14 15.65 -19.96
CA ARG A 77 7.01 15.83 -21.13
C ARG A 77 6.12 15.85 -22.37
N GLY A 78 5.64 17.05 -22.68
CA GLY A 78 4.74 17.30 -23.80
C GLY A 78 5.29 16.73 -25.10
N ASP A 79 4.56 15.75 -25.63
CA ASP A 79 4.54 15.43 -27.05
C ASP A 79 3.12 14.90 -27.36
N ASN A 80 2.36 15.73 -28.07
CA ASN A 80 1.13 15.43 -28.82
C ASN A 80 0.60 13.98 -28.73
N VAL A 81 -0.35 13.72 -27.83
CA VAL A 81 -1.26 12.57 -27.98
C VAL A 81 -2.69 13.08 -28.00
N VAL A 82 -3.28 13.03 -29.18
CA VAL A 82 -4.71 13.19 -29.42
C VAL A 82 -5.40 11.99 -28.77
N VAL A 83 -5.86 12.13 -27.52
CA VAL A 83 -6.76 11.14 -26.92
C VAL A 83 -8.17 11.46 -27.41
N ALA A 84 -8.59 10.71 -28.43
CA ALA A 84 -9.98 10.65 -28.85
C ALA A 84 -10.85 10.18 -27.67
N ILE A 85 -11.61 11.09 -27.09
CA ILE A 85 -12.66 10.77 -26.12
C ILE A 85 -13.78 10.10 -26.91
N VAL A 86 -13.86 8.77 -26.83
CA VAL A 86 -15.05 8.02 -27.23
C VAL A 86 -16.19 8.45 -26.29
N ARG A 87 -17.06 9.33 -26.79
CA ARG A 87 -18.34 9.64 -26.14
C ARG A 87 -19.23 8.41 -26.26
N GLY A 88 -19.50 7.75 -25.14
CA GLY A 88 -20.63 6.86 -25.00
C GLY A 88 -21.89 7.67 -24.69
N THR A 89 -22.81 7.76 -25.65
CA THR A 89 -24.26 7.54 -25.53
C THR A 89 -24.91 7.78 -26.89
#